data_AF-A0A7X8KTY4-F1
#
_entry.id   AF-A0A7X8KTY4-F1
#
_cell.length_a   1.000
_cell.length_b   1.000
_cell.length_c   1.000
_cell.angle_alpha   90.00
_cell.angle_beta   90.00
_cell.angle_gamma   90.00
#
_symmetry.space_group_name_H-M   'P 1'
#
loop_
_entity.id
_entity.type
_entity.pdbx_description
1 polymer ?
#
loop_
_entity_poly.entity_id
_entity_poly.type
_entity_poly.pdbx_seq_one_letter_code
_entity_poly.pdbx_strand_id
1 'polypeptide(L)' 'MSKAKEAAIKIITNLPDQATWDDIMYQLYVKKKIEFSLKAAEDGKVYSHEEVKKRILNK' A
#
# COMPACT_ATOMS: atom_id res chain seq x y z
N MET A 1 -7.54 -11.81 12.03
CA MET A 1 -6.21 -11.64 11.38
C MET A 1 -6.17 -12.55 10.16
N SER A 2 -6.51 -12.07 8.97
CA SER A 2 -6.09 -12.83 7.77
C SER A 2 -4.57 -12.76 7.73
N LYS A 3 -3.90 -13.91 7.80
CA LYS A 3 -2.44 -13.95 7.77
C LYS A 3 -1.99 -13.31 6.45
N ALA A 4 -0.91 -12.53 6.43
CA ALA A 4 -0.41 -11.84 5.22
C ALA A 4 -0.37 -12.77 3.98
N LYS A 5 -0.08 -14.06 4.21
CA LYS A 5 -0.16 -15.13 3.22
C LYS A 5 -1.54 -15.30 2.57
N GLU A 6 -2.63 -15.35 3.35
CA GLU A 6 -3.99 -15.50 2.81
C GLU A 6 -4.41 -14.28 1.99
N ALA A 7 -4.04 -13.08 2.43
CA ALA A 7 -4.28 -11.86 1.68
C ALA A 7 -3.50 -11.85 0.35
N ALA A 8 -2.24 -12.29 0.37
CA ALA A 8 -1.43 -12.42 -0.82
C ALA A 8 -2.02 -13.42 -1.82
N ILE A 9 -2.46 -14.60 -1.35
CA ILE A 9 -3.11 -15.60 -2.20
C ILE A 9 -4.35 -15.01 -2.86
N LYS A 10 -5.23 -14.34 -2.11
CA LYS A 10 -6.43 -13.70 -2.68
C LYS A 10 -6.10 -12.65 -3.74
N ILE A 11 -5.05 -11.85 -3.53
CA ILE A 11 -4.61 -10.87 -4.53
C ILE A 11 -4.17 -11.58 -5.80
N ILE A 12 -3.31 -12.60 -5.67
CA ILE A 12 -2.78 -13.35 -6.82
C ILE A 12 -3.91 -14.03 -7.59
N THR A 13 -4.86 -14.67 -6.90
CA THR A 13 -6.00 -15.37 -7.54
C THR A 13 -6.96 -14.41 -8.27
N ASN A 14 -6.98 -13.14 -7.90
CA ASN A 14 -7.85 -12.15 -8.54
C ASN A 14 -7.16 -11.40 -9.69
N LEU A 15 -5.89 -11.67 -9.97
CA LEU A 15 -5.19 -11.06 -11.09
C LEU A 15 -5.56 -11.74 -12.41
N PRO A 16 -5.53 -11.01 -13.54
CA PRO A 16 -5.69 -11.61 -14.87
C PRO A 16 -4.58 -12.63 -15.16
N ASP A 17 -4.87 -13.64 -15.98
CA ASP A 17 -3.89 -14.68 -16.35
C ASP A 17 -2.64 -14.12 -17.05
N GLN A 18 -2.78 -12.97 -17.72
CA GLN A 18 -1.68 -12.26 -18.37
C GLN A 18 -0.86 -11.36 -17.42
N ALA A 19 -1.17 -11.34 -16.12
CA ALA A 19 -0.47 -10.51 -15.16
C ALA A 19 1.02 -10.88 -15.11
N THR A 20 1.86 -9.85 -15.11
CA THR A 20 3.31 -10.00 -15.02
C THR A 20 3.77 -10.09 -13.56
N TRP A 21 5.05 -10.43 -13.37
CA TRP A 21 5.68 -10.36 -12.05
C TRP A 21 5.62 -8.94 -11.46
N ASP A 22 5.75 -7.90 -12.29
CA ASP A 22 5.67 -6.52 -11.85
C ASP A 22 4.26 -6.17 -11.34
N ASP A 23 3.21 -6.66 -12.01
CA ASP A 23 1.83 -6.49 -11.58
C ASP A 23 1.57 -7.16 -10.22
N ILE A 24 2.01 -8.41 -10.06
CA ILE A 24 1.87 -9.16 -8.81
C ILE A 24 2.57 -8.42 -7.67
N MET A 25 3.83 -8.02 -7.89
CA MET A 25 4.62 -7.32 -6.88
C MET A 25 4.02 -5.96 -6.52
N TYR A 26 3.54 -5.21 -7.53
CA TYR A 26 2.88 -3.93 -7.32
C TYR A 26 1.63 -4.08 -6.44
N GLN A 27 0.76 -5.03 -6.74
CA GLN A 27 -0.48 -5.25 -5.97
C GLN A 27 -0.19 -5.65 -4.52
N LEU A 28 0.78 -6.53 -4.29
CA LEU A 28 1.20 -6.92 -2.94
C LEU A 28 1.78 -5.72 -2.18
N TYR A 29 2.62 -4.91 -2.82
CA TYR A 29 3.20 -3.72 -2.22
C TYR A 29 2.14 -2.68 -1.83
N VAL A 30 1.20 -2.39 -2.74
CA VAL A 30 0.12 -1.43 -2.50
C VAL A 30 -0.77 -1.91 -1.35
N LYS A 31 -1.14 -3.19 -1.32
CA LYS A 31 -1.92 -3.76 -0.21
C LYS A 31 -1.24 -3.53 1.14
N LYS A 32 0.04 -3.89 1.25
CA LYS A 32 0.84 -3.70 2.47
C LYS A 32 0.93 -2.22 2.85
N LYS A 33 1.16 -1.34 1.87
CA LYS A 33 1.28 0.11 2.11
C LYS A 33 -0.02 0.71 2.63
N ILE A 34 -1.17 0.29 2.08
CA ILE A 34 -2.48 0.72 2.55
C ILE A 34 -2.70 0.30 4.00
N GLU A 35 -2.50 -0.98 4.33
CA GLU A 35 -2.67 -1.48 5.70
C GLU A 35 -1.80 -0.71 6.71
N PHE A 36 -0.54 -0.46 6.36
CA PHE A 36 0.35 0.36 7.18
C PHE A 36 -0.13 1.81 7.30
N SER A 37 -0.55 2.42 6.19
CA SER A 37 -0.98 3.82 6.17
C SER A 37 -2.28 4.07 6.94
N LEU A 38 -3.23 3.12 6.90
CA LEU A 38 -4.45 3.19 7.69
C LEU A 38 -4.13 3.16 9.19
N LYS A 39 -3.28 2.22 9.62
CA LYS A 39 -2.84 2.16 11.02
C LYS A 39 -2.10 3.44 11.45
N ALA A 40 -1.24 3.98 10.58
CA ALA A 40 -0.54 5.22 10.84
C ALA A 40 -1.51 6.41 10.98
N ALA A 41 -2.55 6.47 10.15
CA ALA A 41 -3.58 7.51 10.22
C ALA A 41 -4.39 7.42 11.52
N GLU A 42 -4.78 6.20 11.94
CA GLU A 42 -5.44 5.95 13.23
C GLU A 42 -4.57 6.38 14.42
N ASP A 43 -3.25 6.18 14.33
CA ASP A 43 -2.28 6.60 15.35
C ASP A 43 -1.92 8.11 15.29
N GLY A 44 -2.59 8.89 14.43
CA GLY A 44 -2.31 10.32 14.24
C GLY A 44 -0.96 10.62 13.58
N LYS A 45 -0.30 9.62 12.99
CA LYS A 45 0.97 9.76 12.25
C LYS A 45 0.71 10.26 10.82
N VAL A 46 0.05 11.40 10.73
CA VAL A 46 -0.29 12.08 9.47
C VAL A 46 0.49 13.38 9.33
N TYR A 47 0.52 13.91 8.12
CA TYR A 47 1.06 15.24 7.84
C TYR A 47 -0.08 16.15 7.39
N SER A 48 -0.03 17.41 7.82
CA SER A 48 -0.87 18.47 7.27
C SER A 48 -0.46 18.78 5.82
N HIS A 49 -1.38 19.37 5.07
CA HIS A 49 -1.14 19.80 3.69
C HIS A 49 0.08 20.72 3.55
N GLU A 50 0.25 21.63 4.50
CA GLU A 50 1.38 22.57 4.51
C GLU A 50 2.74 21.89 4.79
N GLU A 51 2.77 20.88 5.65
CA GLU A 51 3.98 20.07 5.86
C GLU A 51 4.36 19.26 4.61
N VAL A 52 3.37 18.71 3.91
CA VAL A 52 3.59 17.97 2.66
C VAL A 52 4.12 18.88 1.56
N LYS A 53 3.53 20.07 1.38
CA LYS A 53 4.02 21.06 0.40
C LYS A 53 5.49 21.39 0.63
N LYS A 54 5.88 21.70 1.88
CA LYS A 54 7.28 22.01 2.22
C LYS A 54 8.23 20.86 1.87
N ARG A 55 7.81 19.60 2.06
CA ARG A 55 8.66 18.42 1.76
C ARG A 55 8.82 18.14 0.26
N ILE A 56 7.76 18.36 -0.52
CA ILE A 56 7.75 18.02 -1.95
C ILE A 56 8.30 19.18 -2.80
N LEU A 57 8.00 20.43 -2.44
CA LEU A 57 8.28 21.61 -3.25
C LEU A 57 9.58 22.34 -2.86
N ASN A 58 10.17 22.10 -1.68
CA ASN A 58 11.48 22.68 -1.32
C ASN A 58 12.65 21.80 -1.80
N LYS A 59 12.55 21.23 -3.00
CA LYS A 59 13.69 20.63 -3.70
C LYS A 59 14.19 21.58 -4.76
#